data_AF-A0A533S261-F1
#
_entry.id   AF-A0A533S261-F1
#
_cell.length_a   1.000
_cell.length_b   1.000
_cell.length_c   1.000
_cell.angle_alpha   90.00
_cell.angle_beta   90.00
_cell.angle_gamma   90.00
#
_symmetry.space_group_name_H-M   'P 1'
#
loop_
_entity.id
_entity.type
_entity.pdbx_description
1 polymer ?
#
loop_
_entity_poly.entity_id
_entity_poly.type
_entity_poly.pdbx_seq_one_letter_code
_entity_poly.pdbx_strand_id
1 'polypeptide(L)'
;MHIIQRPLFDFDKFIVLVKEEERLVIVLEGLDAEKLLAALERERWTGRKGHSIRGMWAALIAGVVHQSPSVAEVVRLLKRNKAVREVRGFAMDEIPDEDALGRFLRKLVRHEKELEECFESMVERLRQLFPGFGQKLVGDSTDIVAWSNGHRHQPSDWDARWGAKKASHQGGKAESNKKDEKKEGLYYWFGYKLHLLIDALTELPVSFV
;
A
#
# COMPACT_ATOMS: atom_id res chain seq x y z
N MET A 1 -4.53 49.99 9.14
CA MET A 1 -4.79 49.18 10.34
C MET A 1 -4.64 47.73 9.97
N HIS A 2 -3.51 47.09 10.31
CA HIS A 2 -3.31 45.67 10.04
C HIS A 2 -3.94 44.87 11.19
N ILE A 3 -5.00 44.13 10.89
CA ILE A 3 -5.59 43.20 11.83
C ILE A 3 -4.72 41.94 11.78
N ILE A 4 -3.89 41.75 12.80
CA ILE A 4 -3.12 40.51 12.98
C ILE A 4 -4.05 39.52 13.68
N GLN A 5 -4.58 38.56 12.92
CA GLN A 5 -5.37 37.48 13.49
C GLN A 5 -4.45 36.59 14.33
N ARG A 6 -4.73 36.49 15.63
CA ARG A 6 -4.03 35.54 16.49
C ARG A 6 -4.45 34.12 16.09
N PRO A 7 -3.52 33.16 16.01
CA PRO A 7 -3.84 31.77 15.71
C PRO A 7 -4.90 31.26 16.68
N LEU A 8 -5.96 30.63 16.15
CA LEU A 8 -7.03 30.05 16.97
C LEU A 8 -6.54 28.83 17.77
N PHE A 9 -5.46 28.20 17.30
CA PHE A 9 -4.77 27.09 17.95
C PHE A 9 -3.27 27.41 18.02
N ASP A 10 -2.62 26.88 19.04
CA ASP A 10 -1.17 26.89 19.18
C ASP A 10 -0.55 26.10 18.01
N PHE A 11 0.03 26.82 17.06
CA PHE A 11 0.54 26.26 15.81
C PHE A 11 1.69 25.27 16.06
N ASP A 12 2.53 25.55 17.06
CA ASP A 12 3.65 24.69 17.42
C ASP A 12 3.15 23.39 18.06
N LYS A 13 2.13 23.46 18.94
CA LYS A 13 1.48 22.25 19.48
C LYS A 13 0.70 21.45 18.43
N PHE A 14 0.07 22.13 17.47
CA PHE A 14 -0.65 21.47 16.38
C PHE A 14 0.30 20.68 15.48
N ILE A 15 1.47 21.23 15.16
CA ILE A 15 2.50 20.53 14.37
C ILE A 15 3.10 19.35 15.15
N VAL A 16 3.32 19.47 16.46
CA VAL A 16 3.87 18.37 17.29
C VAL A 16 2.94 17.14 17.32
N LEU A 17 1.62 17.34 17.25
CA LEU A 17 0.65 16.23 17.18
C LEU A 17 0.57 15.56 15.80
N VAL A 18 1.09 16.22 14.76
CA VAL A 18 0.99 15.79 13.36
C VAL A 18 2.39 15.74 12.74
N LYS A 19 3.29 14.93 13.30
CA LYS A 19 4.47 14.52 12.54
C LYS A 19 4.12 13.27 11.76
N GLU A 20 3.46 13.44 10.63
CA GLU A 20 3.16 12.34 9.70
C GLU A 20 4.42 11.54 9.35
N GLU A 21 5.59 12.19 9.40
CA GLU A 21 6.90 11.55 9.23
C GLU A 21 7.23 10.51 10.29
N GLU A 22 6.86 10.74 11.55
CA GLU A 22 7.10 9.80 12.64
C GLU A 22 6.33 8.49 12.38
N ARG A 23 5.15 8.58 11.75
CA ARG A 23 4.38 7.39 11.37
C ARG A 23 5.11 6.56 10.32
N LEU A 24 5.70 7.20 9.31
CA LEU A 24 6.48 6.51 8.28
C LEU A 24 7.72 5.84 8.89
N VAL A 25 8.41 6.52 9.81
CA VAL A 25 9.56 5.95 10.54
C VAL A 25 9.13 4.71 11.33
N ILE A 26 8.09 4.83 12.16
CA ILE A 26 7.56 3.72 12.97
C ILE A 26 7.19 2.52 12.11
N VAL A 27 6.50 2.74 10.99
CA VAL A 27 6.14 1.65 10.07
C VAL A 27 7.38 1.00 9.50
N LEU A 28 8.34 1.78 9.00
CA LEU A 28 9.56 1.24 8.41
C LEU A 28 10.46 0.51 9.41
N GLU A 29 10.45 0.89 10.69
CA GLU A 29 11.16 0.19 11.76
C GLU A 29 10.42 -1.05 12.24
N GLY A 30 9.10 -1.06 12.16
CA GLY A 30 8.26 -2.20 12.52
C GLY A 30 8.30 -3.33 11.48
N LEU A 31 8.48 -3.00 10.20
CA LEU A 31 8.55 -3.96 9.09
C LEU A 31 9.87 -4.74 9.12
N ASP A 32 9.79 -6.06 9.20
CA ASP A 32 10.95 -6.96 9.21
C ASP A 32 11.47 -7.25 7.80
N ALA A 33 11.83 -6.18 7.09
CA ALA A 33 12.17 -6.24 5.67
C ALA A 33 13.66 -6.49 5.39
N GLU A 34 14.50 -6.69 6.41
CA GLU A 34 15.97 -6.70 6.22
C GLU A 34 16.42 -7.84 5.29
N LYS A 35 15.84 -9.03 5.42
CA LYS A 35 16.15 -10.18 4.56
C LYS A 35 15.80 -9.89 3.10
N LEU A 36 14.63 -9.31 2.86
CA LEU A 36 14.15 -8.88 1.54
C LEU A 36 15.07 -7.79 0.94
N LEU A 37 15.39 -6.76 1.72
CA LEU A 37 16.24 -5.65 1.27
C LEU A 37 17.64 -6.15 0.92
N ALA A 38 18.23 -7.01 1.75
CA ALA A 38 19.52 -7.62 1.46
C ALA A 38 19.48 -8.52 0.22
N ALA A 39 18.36 -9.22 -0.04
CA ALA A 39 18.19 -10.04 -1.25
C ALA A 39 18.13 -9.18 -2.51
N LEU A 40 17.38 -8.08 -2.47
CA LEU A 40 17.29 -7.11 -3.56
C LEU A 40 18.61 -6.38 -3.81
N GLU A 41 19.37 -6.04 -2.76
CA GLU A 41 20.69 -5.40 -2.86
C GLU A 41 21.76 -6.32 -3.46
N ARG A 42 21.64 -7.65 -3.24
CA ARG A 42 22.52 -8.67 -3.84
C ARG A 42 22.26 -8.91 -5.32
N GLU A 43 21.13 -8.45 -5.87
CA GLU A 43 20.90 -8.54 -7.32
C GLU A 43 21.97 -7.76 -8.07
N ARG A 44 22.77 -8.48 -8.87
CA ARG A 44 23.83 -7.87 -9.67
C ARG A 44 23.22 -6.97 -10.75
N TRP A 45 23.44 -5.67 -10.63
CA TRP A 45 23.08 -4.69 -11.65
C TRP A 45 24.22 -4.48 -12.64
N THR A 46 23.89 -4.31 -13.92
CA THR A 46 24.82 -3.85 -14.95
C THR A 46 24.27 -2.55 -15.53
N GLY A 47 25.07 -1.47 -15.48
CA GLY A 47 24.67 -0.15 -15.98
C GLY A 47 24.90 1.00 -14.99
N ARG A 48 24.29 2.16 -15.26
CA ARG A 48 24.39 3.36 -14.42
C ARG A 48 23.93 3.06 -13.00
N LYS A 49 24.61 3.63 -12.00
CA LYS A 49 24.20 3.56 -10.59
C LYS A 49 22.76 4.11 -10.47
N GLY A 50 21.83 3.23 -10.08
CA GLY A 50 20.43 3.59 -9.85
C GLY A 50 20.19 4.13 -8.43
N HIS A 51 18.92 4.30 -8.07
CA HIS A 51 18.49 4.66 -6.72
C HIS A 51 18.80 3.53 -5.73
N SER A 52 18.97 3.88 -4.45
CA SER A 52 19.19 2.89 -3.39
C SER A 52 17.95 2.02 -3.18
N ILE A 53 18.15 0.70 -2.98
CA ILE A 53 17.04 -0.24 -2.74
C ILE A 53 16.23 0.18 -1.51
N ARG A 54 16.90 0.57 -0.44
CA ARG A 54 16.26 1.05 0.80
C ARG A 54 15.48 2.35 0.61
N GLY A 55 15.98 3.25 -0.25
CA GLY A 55 15.23 4.44 -0.64
C GLY A 55 13.97 4.06 -1.42
N MET A 56 14.08 3.17 -2.40
CA MET A 56 12.94 2.72 -3.20
C MET A 56 11.88 2.01 -2.34
N TRP A 57 12.30 1.18 -1.39
CA TRP A 57 11.42 0.57 -0.39
C TRP A 57 10.70 1.61 0.45
N ALA A 58 11.44 2.59 0.98
CA ALA A 58 10.86 3.68 1.74
C ALA A 58 9.85 4.51 0.96
N ALA A 59 10.15 4.82 -0.31
CA ALA A 59 9.22 5.52 -1.20
C ALA A 59 7.91 4.75 -1.38
N LEU A 60 8.00 3.42 -1.56
CA LEU A 60 6.82 2.57 -1.68
C LEU A 60 5.99 2.57 -0.39
N ILE A 61 6.63 2.36 0.76
CA ILE A 61 5.95 2.37 2.06
C ILE A 61 5.34 3.74 2.37
N ALA A 62 6.03 4.83 2.02
CA ALA A 62 5.47 6.18 2.10
C ALA A 62 4.20 6.31 1.25
N GLY A 63 4.19 5.73 0.04
CA GLY A 63 2.99 5.63 -0.78
C GLY A 63 1.82 4.97 -0.06
N VAL A 64 2.04 3.83 0.59
CA VAL A 64 1.01 3.10 1.35
C VAL A 64 0.54 3.91 2.56
N VAL A 65 1.49 4.44 3.35
CA VAL A 65 1.21 5.27 4.53
C VAL A 65 0.37 6.49 4.13
N HIS A 66 0.76 7.20 3.07
CA HIS A 66 0.03 8.38 2.62
C HIS A 66 -1.13 8.06 1.65
N GLN A 67 -1.54 6.79 1.55
CA GLN A 67 -2.69 6.35 0.74
C GLN A 67 -2.62 6.82 -0.72
N SER A 68 -1.41 6.84 -1.29
CA SER A 68 -1.18 7.22 -2.68
C SER A 68 -1.72 6.13 -3.60
N PRO A 69 -2.72 6.43 -4.46
CA PRO A 69 -3.41 5.40 -5.24
C PRO A 69 -2.59 4.88 -6.45
N SER A 70 -1.45 5.51 -6.75
CA SER A 70 -0.61 5.12 -7.88
C SER A 70 0.85 5.50 -7.67
N VAL A 71 1.74 4.87 -8.46
CA VAL A 71 3.17 5.22 -8.50
C VAL A 71 3.39 6.69 -8.84
N ALA A 72 2.61 7.26 -9.76
CA ALA A 72 2.69 8.67 -10.11
C ALA A 72 2.38 9.59 -8.92
N GLU A 73 1.40 9.22 -8.09
CA GLU A 73 1.08 9.95 -6.87
C GLU A 73 2.17 9.79 -5.80
N VAL A 74 2.85 8.63 -5.71
CA VAL A 74 4.04 8.49 -4.86
C VAL A 74 5.16 9.45 -5.29
N VAL A 75 5.44 9.56 -6.60
CA VAL A 75 6.44 10.52 -7.10
C VAL A 75 6.05 11.96 -6.76
N ARG A 76 4.75 12.31 -6.87
CA ARG A 76 4.24 13.63 -6.51
C ARG A 76 4.34 13.89 -5.01
N LEU A 77 4.03 12.90 -4.17
CA LEU A 77 4.22 12.94 -2.73
C LEU A 77 5.68 13.22 -2.39
N LEU A 78 6.62 12.46 -2.95
CA LEU A 78 8.05 12.67 -2.73
C LEU A 78 8.49 14.06 -3.17
N LYS A 79 7.99 14.60 -4.29
CA LYS A 79 8.33 15.96 -4.74
C LYS A 79 7.79 17.05 -3.81
N ARG A 80 6.59 16.87 -3.26
CA ARG A 80 5.89 17.91 -2.47
C ARG A 80 6.24 17.86 -0.99
N ASN A 81 6.52 16.69 -0.44
CA ASN A 81 6.77 16.50 0.99
C ASN A 81 8.26 16.30 1.26
N LYS A 82 8.93 17.35 1.76
CA LYS A 82 10.35 17.32 2.14
C LYS A 82 10.64 16.34 3.25
N ALA A 83 9.76 16.25 4.23
CA ALA A 83 9.99 15.52 5.44
C ALA A 83 9.94 13.99 5.19
N VAL A 84 9.04 13.53 4.29
CA VAL A 84 9.05 12.15 3.75
C VAL A 84 10.37 11.83 3.04
N ARG A 85 10.97 12.78 2.32
CA ARG A 85 12.28 12.58 1.68
C ARG A 85 13.42 12.49 2.69
N GLU A 86 13.38 13.33 3.72
CA GLU A 86 14.42 13.42 4.75
C GLU A 86 14.51 12.14 5.59
N VAL A 87 13.37 11.51 5.92
CA VAL A 87 13.32 10.25 6.68
C VAL A 87 14.21 9.15 6.09
N ARG A 88 14.43 9.13 4.77
CA ARG A 88 15.15 8.03 4.10
C ARG A 88 16.21 8.49 3.10
N GLY A 89 16.66 9.74 3.23
CA GLY A 89 17.86 10.24 2.57
C GLY A 89 17.73 10.52 1.08
N PHE A 90 16.51 10.78 0.58
CA PHE A 90 16.37 11.27 -0.79
C PHE A 90 16.74 12.75 -0.86
N ALA A 91 17.85 13.07 -1.55
CA ALA A 91 18.05 14.43 -2.03
C ALA A 91 17.00 14.77 -3.10
N MET A 92 16.71 16.05 -3.31
CA MET A 92 15.65 16.49 -4.24
C MET A 92 15.91 16.03 -5.69
N ASP A 93 17.19 15.92 -6.05
CA ASP A 93 17.71 15.44 -7.34
C ASP A 93 17.80 13.91 -7.43
N GLU A 94 17.55 13.19 -6.34
CA GLU A 94 17.59 11.73 -6.28
C GLU A 94 16.20 11.08 -6.15
N ILE A 95 15.13 11.86 -6.34
CA ILE A 95 13.76 11.33 -6.33
C ILE A 95 13.56 10.37 -7.50
N PRO A 96 13.13 9.13 -7.26
CA PRO A 96 12.85 8.19 -8.33
C PRO A 96 11.68 8.65 -9.19
N ASP A 97 11.78 8.43 -10.50
CA ASP A 97 10.67 8.61 -11.41
C ASP A 97 9.72 7.40 -11.41
N GLU A 98 8.63 7.50 -12.17
CA GLU A 98 7.60 6.46 -12.25
C GLU A 98 8.16 5.15 -12.81
N ASP A 99 9.09 5.22 -13.78
CA ASP A 99 9.70 4.03 -14.37
C ASP A 99 10.69 3.35 -13.41
N ALA A 100 11.44 4.12 -12.60
CA ALA A 100 12.27 3.57 -11.54
C ALA A 100 11.44 2.83 -10.50
N LEU A 101 10.34 3.43 -10.00
CA LEU A 101 9.43 2.77 -9.05
C LEU A 101 8.72 1.57 -9.67
N GLY A 102 8.26 1.67 -10.92
CA GLY A 102 7.66 0.54 -11.64
C GLY A 102 8.64 -0.62 -11.84
N ARG A 103 9.91 -0.34 -12.15
CA ARG A 103 10.98 -1.36 -12.21
C ARG A 103 11.21 -1.99 -10.83
N PHE A 104 11.24 -1.19 -9.77
CA PHE A 104 11.41 -1.69 -8.40
C PHE A 104 10.24 -2.60 -7.97
N LEU A 105 9.00 -2.23 -8.27
CA LEU A 105 7.83 -3.09 -8.02
C LEU A 105 7.95 -4.44 -8.74
N ARG A 106 8.37 -4.45 -10.00
CA ARG A 106 8.64 -5.70 -10.73
C ARG A 106 9.73 -6.54 -10.07
N LYS A 107 10.72 -5.92 -9.44
CA LYS A 107 11.71 -6.66 -8.66
C LYS A 107 11.08 -7.27 -7.41
N LEU A 108 10.30 -6.51 -6.66
CA LEU A 108 9.62 -7.00 -5.45
C LEU A 108 8.77 -8.24 -5.73
N VAL A 109 8.00 -8.24 -6.83
CA VAL A 109 7.19 -9.40 -7.23
C VAL A 109 8.04 -10.65 -7.47
N ARG A 110 9.30 -10.52 -7.94
CA ARG A 110 10.20 -11.67 -8.12
C ARG A 110 10.80 -12.19 -6.80
N HIS A 111 10.71 -11.40 -5.73
CA HIS A 111 11.13 -11.75 -4.36
C HIS A 111 9.88 -11.92 -3.47
N GLU A 112 8.78 -12.43 -4.05
CA GLU A 112 7.52 -12.67 -3.35
C GLU A 112 7.73 -13.51 -2.09
N LYS A 113 8.58 -14.54 -2.17
CA LYS A 113 8.91 -15.38 -1.02
C LYS A 113 9.51 -14.58 0.14
N GLU A 114 10.51 -13.73 -0.12
CA GLU A 114 11.11 -12.89 0.92
C GLU A 114 10.14 -11.84 1.46
N LEU A 115 9.17 -11.40 0.65
CA LEU A 115 8.10 -10.51 1.07
C LEU A 115 7.08 -11.23 1.98
N GLU A 116 6.69 -12.47 1.64
CA GLU A 116 5.86 -13.33 2.49
C GLU A 116 6.55 -13.63 3.82
N GLU A 117 7.84 -13.94 3.80
CA GLU A 117 8.64 -14.16 5.02
C GLU A 117 8.64 -12.93 5.95
N CYS A 118 8.66 -11.71 5.39
CA CYS A 118 8.51 -10.47 6.17
C CYS A 118 7.14 -10.40 6.86
N PHE A 119 6.07 -10.82 6.18
CA PHE A 119 4.74 -10.86 6.77
C PHE A 119 4.65 -11.94 7.86
N GLU A 120 5.13 -13.16 7.57
CA GLU A 120 5.11 -14.29 8.50
C GLU A 120 5.89 -14.00 9.79
N SER A 121 7.06 -13.36 9.68
CA SER A 121 7.86 -13.01 10.86
C SER A 121 7.14 -11.98 11.74
N MET A 122 6.41 -11.03 11.14
CA MET A 122 5.57 -10.10 11.88
C MET A 122 4.41 -10.80 12.59
N VAL A 123 3.73 -11.74 11.91
CA VAL A 123 2.66 -12.56 12.53
C VAL A 123 3.21 -13.36 13.70
N GLU A 124 4.41 -13.93 13.59
CA GLU A 124 5.04 -14.67 14.68
C GLU A 124 5.38 -13.76 15.88
N ARG A 125 5.89 -12.56 15.63
CA ARG A 125 6.08 -11.55 16.69
C ARG A 125 4.77 -11.19 17.37
N LEU A 126 3.67 -11.06 16.62
CA LEU A 126 2.34 -10.81 17.18
C LEU A 126 1.86 -11.98 18.06
N ARG A 127 2.10 -13.23 17.69
CA ARG A 127 1.77 -14.41 18.53
C ARG A 127 2.47 -14.37 19.88
N GLN A 128 3.70 -13.88 19.92
CA GLN A 128 4.47 -13.76 21.16
C GLN A 128 4.00 -12.59 22.04
N LEU A 129 3.54 -11.50 21.42
CA LEU A 129 3.10 -10.29 22.12
C LEU A 129 1.65 -10.38 22.63
N PHE A 130 0.78 -11.10 21.92
CA PHE A 130 -0.66 -11.17 22.20
C PHE A 130 -1.07 -12.60 22.55
N PRO A 131 -1.20 -12.94 23.85
CA PRO A 131 -1.72 -14.25 24.26
C PRO A 131 -3.10 -14.50 23.64
N GLY A 132 -3.23 -15.61 22.91
CA GLY A 132 -4.48 -15.98 22.23
C GLY A 132 -4.62 -15.49 20.79
N PHE A 133 -3.63 -14.76 20.26
CA PHE A 133 -3.63 -14.37 18.85
C PHE A 133 -3.63 -15.58 17.93
N GLY A 134 -4.58 -15.60 17.00
CA GLY A 134 -4.81 -16.68 16.06
C GLY A 134 -5.69 -17.82 16.58
N GLN A 135 -6.25 -17.73 17.81
CA GLN A 135 -7.16 -18.75 18.34
C GLN A 135 -8.59 -18.60 17.82
N LYS A 136 -9.02 -17.38 17.49
CA LYS A 136 -10.35 -17.09 16.92
C LYS A 136 -10.16 -16.47 15.55
N LEU A 137 -10.41 -17.22 14.50
CA LEU A 137 -10.14 -16.79 13.13
C LEU A 137 -11.43 -16.46 12.39
N VAL A 138 -11.38 -15.39 11.59
CA VAL A 138 -12.43 -14.96 10.67
C VAL A 138 -11.82 -14.85 9.27
N GLY A 139 -12.56 -15.34 8.27
CA GLY A 139 -12.22 -15.13 6.87
C GLY A 139 -13.01 -13.95 6.31
N ASP A 140 -12.34 -13.04 5.62
CA ASP A 140 -12.98 -11.98 4.84
C ASP A 140 -12.34 -11.90 3.44
N SER A 141 -12.96 -11.15 2.53
CA SER A 141 -12.38 -10.91 1.22
C SER A 141 -12.76 -9.55 0.65
N THR A 142 -11.85 -8.96 -0.10
CA THR A 142 -12.07 -7.68 -0.80
C THR A 142 -11.64 -7.78 -2.25
N ASP A 143 -12.29 -6.99 -3.11
CA ASP A 143 -11.90 -6.84 -4.50
C ASP A 143 -10.71 -5.88 -4.65
N ILE A 144 -9.76 -6.27 -5.50
CA ILE A 144 -8.66 -5.42 -5.93
C ILE A 144 -8.85 -5.16 -7.43
N VAL A 145 -9.11 -3.91 -7.80
CA VAL A 145 -9.30 -3.53 -9.20
C VAL A 145 -7.96 -3.51 -9.92
N ALA A 146 -7.87 -4.20 -11.05
CA ALA A 146 -6.67 -4.15 -11.89
C ALA A 146 -6.60 -2.83 -12.64
N TRP A 147 -5.38 -2.30 -12.81
CA TRP A 147 -5.11 -1.14 -13.66
C TRP A 147 -5.05 -1.55 -15.14
N SER A 148 -6.07 -2.24 -15.61
CA SER A 148 -6.19 -2.76 -16.98
C SER A 148 -7.63 -2.67 -17.49
N ASN A 149 -7.78 -2.55 -18.80
CA ASN A 149 -9.10 -2.56 -19.43
C ASN A 149 -9.54 -3.99 -19.75
N GLY A 150 -10.36 -4.57 -18.85
CA GLY A 150 -10.90 -5.93 -18.97
C GLY A 150 -11.89 -6.17 -20.12
N HIS A 151 -12.29 -5.13 -20.86
CA HIS A 151 -13.10 -5.27 -22.08
C HIS A 151 -12.25 -5.45 -23.35
N ARG A 152 -10.93 -5.26 -23.27
CA ARG A 152 -10.05 -5.55 -24.41
C ARG A 152 -9.95 -7.05 -24.62
N HIS A 153 -9.82 -7.47 -25.89
CA HIS A 153 -9.59 -8.88 -26.23
C HIS A 153 -8.31 -9.44 -25.57
N GLN A 154 -7.28 -8.60 -25.46
CA GLN A 154 -6.06 -8.88 -24.69
C GLN A 154 -5.84 -7.72 -23.71
N PRO A 155 -6.28 -7.87 -22.44
CA PRO A 155 -5.96 -6.93 -21.39
C PRO A 155 -4.43 -6.86 -21.18
N SER A 156 -3.93 -5.76 -20.62
CA SER A 156 -2.52 -5.64 -20.26
C SER A 156 -2.14 -6.47 -19.02
N ASP A 157 -3.14 -6.83 -18.21
CA ASP A 157 -3.01 -7.72 -17.07
C ASP A 157 -3.71 -9.05 -17.43
N TRP A 158 -2.91 -10.10 -17.64
CA TRP A 158 -3.39 -11.41 -18.09
C TRP A 158 -3.87 -12.30 -16.95
N ASP A 159 -3.62 -11.94 -15.71
CA ASP A 159 -4.00 -12.72 -14.54
C ASP A 159 -5.31 -12.20 -13.93
N ALA A 160 -5.61 -10.91 -14.11
CA ALA A 160 -6.87 -10.30 -13.73
C ALA A 160 -8.10 -10.95 -14.41
N ARG A 161 -9.21 -11.06 -13.67
CA ARG A 161 -10.48 -11.64 -14.13
C ARG A 161 -11.67 -10.77 -13.73
N TRP A 162 -12.81 -10.98 -14.40
CA TRP A 162 -14.07 -10.36 -13.99
C TRP A 162 -14.63 -11.08 -12.75
N GLY A 163 -14.91 -10.31 -11.69
CA GLY A 163 -15.63 -10.72 -10.50
C GLY A 163 -17.00 -10.05 -10.40
N ALA A 164 -17.90 -10.65 -9.62
CA ALA A 164 -19.22 -10.12 -9.34
C ALA A 164 -19.61 -10.34 -7.86
N LYS A 165 -20.21 -9.34 -7.22
CA LYS A 165 -20.78 -9.43 -5.86
C LYS A 165 -22.12 -8.69 -5.81
N LYS A 166 -22.96 -9.02 -4.82
CA LYS A 166 -24.18 -8.25 -4.57
C LYS A 166 -23.79 -6.82 -4.17
N ALA A 167 -24.39 -5.81 -4.79
CA ALA A 167 -24.15 -4.42 -4.45
C ALA A 167 -24.66 -4.19 -3.02
N SER A 168 -23.74 -3.93 -2.08
CA SER A 168 -24.10 -3.36 -0.80
C SER A 168 -24.50 -1.89 -1.00
N HIS A 169 -25.38 -1.37 -0.14
CA HIS A 169 -25.89 0.01 -0.23
C HIS A 169 -24.81 1.11 -0.10
N GLN A 170 -23.55 0.74 0.14
CA GLN A 170 -22.42 1.65 0.28
C GLN A 170 -21.33 1.31 -0.74
N GLY A 171 -21.31 2.05 -1.86
CA GLY A 171 -20.05 2.36 -2.56
C GLY A 171 -19.79 1.74 -3.92
N GLY A 172 -20.48 0.67 -4.33
CA GLY A 172 -20.36 0.14 -5.69
C GLY A 172 -21.32 0.87 -6.63
N LYS A 173 -20.82 1.56 -7.67
CA LYS A 173 -21.69 1.97 -8.79
C LYS A 173 -22.22 0.70 -9.45
N ALA A 174 -23.42 0.27 -9.04
CA ALA A 174 -24.15 -0.77 -9.73
C ALA A 174 -24.36 -0.30 -11.18
N GLU A 175 -23.94 -1.12 -12.15
CA GLU A 175 -24.43 -0.96 -13.52
C GLU A 175 -25.92 -1.33 -13.53
N SER A 176 -26.75 -0.36 -13.17
CA SER A 176 -28.19 -0.45 -13.34
C SER A 176 -28.50 -0.21 -14.82
N ASN A 177 -28.52 -1.28 -15.60
CA ASN A 177 -29.24 -1.22 -16.86
C ASN A 177 -30.70 -0.87 -16.54
N LYS A 178 -31.13 0.34 -16.93
CA LYS A 178 -32.49 0.85 -16.77
C LYS A 178 -33.48 -0.07 -17.50
N LYS A 179 -34.01 -1.07 -16.79
CA LYS A 179 -35.29 -1.77 -16.97
C LYS A 179 -35.23 -3.03 -16.12
N ASP A 180 -35.67 -2.94 -14.87
CA ASP A 180 -36.23 -4.02 -14.03
C ASP A 180 -36.07 -3.66 -12.55
N GLU A 181 -37.11 -3.06 -11.96
CA GLU A 181 -37.18 -2.56 -10.58
C GLU A 181 -37.21 -3.67 -9.50
N LYS A 182 -36.59 -4.83 -9.71
CA LYS A 182 -36.62 -5.93 -8.72
C LYS A 182 -35.45 -6.92 -8.78
N LYS A 183 -34.27 -6.47 -9.24
CA LYS A 183 -33.03 -7.26 -9.14
C LYS A 183 -32.12 -6.56 -8.14
N GLU A 184 -31.76 -7.26 -7.05
CA GLU A 184 -30.63 -6.88 -6.21
C GLU A 184 -29.44 -6.60 -7.14
N GLY A 185 -28.99 -5.34 -7.20
CA GLY A 185 -27.97 -4.94 -8.16
C GLY A 185 -26.70 -5.74 -7.96
N LEU A 186 -26.07 -6.18 -9.04
CA LEU A 186 -24.73 -6.78 -9.00
C LEU A 186 -23.69 -5.67 -9.23
N TYR A 187 -22.61 -5.72 -8.45
CA TYR A 187 -21.39 -4.95 -8.67
C TYR A 187 -20.38 -5.87 -9.35
N TYR A 188 -19.81 -5.41 -10.45
CA TYR A 188 -18.78 -6.10 -11.21
C TYR A 188 -17.46 -5.35 -11.11
N TRP A 189 -16.35 -6.09 -11.07
CA TRP A 189 -15.00 -5.52 -11.16
C TRP A 189 -14.10 -6.40 -12.02
N PHE A 190 -13.11 -5.81 -12.65
CA PHE A 190 -12.03 -6.54 -13.33
C PHE A 190 -10.77 -6.44 -12.50
N GLY A 191 -10.22 -7.56 -12.05
CA GLY A 191 -9.03 -7.61 -11.21
C GLY A 191 -8.90 -8.89 -10.42
N TYR A 192 -8.57 -8.73 -9.14
CA TYR A 192 -8.27 -9.82 -8.21
C TYR A 192 -9.26 -9.82 -7.05
N LYS A 193 -9.25 -10.91 -6.30
CA LYS A 193 -9.96 -11.03 -5.04
C LYS A 193 -8.96 -11.44 -3.97
N LEU A 194 -8.75 -10.57 -3.01
CA LEU A 194 -7.91 -10.82 -1.85
C LEU A 194 -8.75 -11.51 -0.80
N HIS A 195 -8.29 -12.67 -0.33
CA HIS A 195 -8.82 -13.38 0.82
C HIS A 195 -7.92 -13.14 2.02
N LEU A 196 -8.51 -12.78 3.15
CA LEU A 196 -7.80 -12.52 4.40
C LEU A 196 -8.28 -13.48 5.48
N LEU A 197 -7.33 -14.04 6.22
CA LEU A 197 -7.58 -14.73 7.48
C LEU A 197 -7.14 -13.80 8.61
N ILE A 198 -8.07 -13.45 9.49
CA ILE A 198 -7.92 -12.38 10.48
C ILE A 198 -8.18 -12.97 11.86
N ASP A 199 -7.40 -12.55 12.86
CA ASP A 199 -7.72 -12.84 14.26
C ASP A 199 -8.88 -11.95 14.72
N ALA A 200 -9.98 -12.56 15.14
CA ALA A 200 -11.22 -11.88 15.48
C ALA A 200 -11.15 -10.98 16.73
N LEU A 201 -10.12 -11.13 17.57
CA LEU A 201 -9.98 -10.37 18.81
C LEU A 201 -9.15 -9.12 18.60
N THR A 202 -8.07 -9.23 17.83
CA THR A 202 -7.14 -8.14 17.54
C THR A 202 -7.42 -7.42 16.24
N GLU A 203 -8.23 -8.02 15.37
CA GLU A 203 -8.53 -7.56 14.00
C GLU A 203 -7.28 -7.49 13.10
N LEU A 204 -6.19 -8.16 13.49
CA LEU A 204 -4.95 -8.20 12.72
C LEU A 204 -4.89 -9.42 11.79
N PRO A 205 -4.30 -9.27 10.60
CA PRO A 205 -4.18 -10.35 9.63
C PRO A 205 -3.22 -11.44 10.15
N VAL A 206 -3.60 -12.69 9.90
CA VAL A 206 -2.83 -13.91 10.22
C VAL A 206 -2.30 -14.55 8.94
N SER A 207 -3.05 -14.47 7.84
CA SER A 207 -2.66 -15.00 6.52
C SER A 207 -3.51 -14.34 5.43
N PHE A 208 -3.07 -14.44 4.17
CA PHE A 208 -3.77 -13.94 3.00
C PHE A 208 -3.56 -14.86 1.78
N VAL A 209 -4.48 -14.79 0.81
CA VAL A 209 -4.42 -15.48 -0.50
C VAL A 209 -5.03 -14.59 -1.59
#